data_AF-A0A821XVW4-F1
#
_entry.id   AF-A0A821XVW4-F1
#
_cell.length_a   1.000
_cell.length_b   1.000
_cell.length_c   1.000
_cell.angle_alpha   90.00
_cell.angle_beta   90.00
_cell.angle_gamma   90.00
#
_symmetry.space_group_name_H-M   'P 1'
#
loop_
_entity.id
_entity.type
_entity.pdbx_description
1 polymer ?
#
loop_
_entity_poly.entity_id
_entity_poly.type
_entity_poly.pdbx_seq_one_letter_code
_entity_poly.pdbx_strand_id
1 'polypeptide(L)'
;MTENINNFCLDSNLRYRFEYLSKFFDFTNDDIKILNELSTYVQPIIPVIVDTVYRKLFSFDITKQYFFHNYSCFGTFFSSTNNTNVSFNCEEIEYRKNMLSKYLNIILTQEEWNDSFLRYLSFVGQVHTHKMGTPTIHVDYIHVLALIGFIEHVIIDTIWKIDNIDYQRKHRAIFAINKLFWIQNEFFKIHY
;
A
#
# COMPACT_ATOMS: atom_id res chain seq x y z
N MET A 1 -20.26 24.76 12.09
CA MET A 1 -20.79 25.00 10.73
C MET A 1 -20.56 23.73 9.92
N THR A 2 -21.56 23.28 9.18
CA THR A 2 -21.45 22.08 8.32
C THR A 2 -20.84 22.47 6.98
N GLU A 3 -19.75 21.81 6.59
CA GLU A 3 -19.18 21.95 5.25
C GLU A 3 -20.01 21.15 4.23
N ASN A 4 -20.33 21.74 3.08
CA ASN A 4 -21.05 21.06 2.01
C ASN A 4 -20.06 20.33 1.09
N ILE A 5 -20.23 19.02 0.93
CA ILE A 5 -19.38 18.17 0.09
C ILE A 5 -20.14 17.78 -1.18
N ASN A 6 -19.47 17.89 -2.34
CA ASN A 6 -20.04 17.51 -3.63
C ASN A 6 -19.73 16.04 -3.94
N ASN A 7 -20.77 15.20 -3.96
CA ASN A 7 -20.64 13.76 -4.25
C ASN A 7 -20.01 13.47 -5.62
N PHE A 8 -20.37 14.21 -6.66
CA PHE A 8 -19.80 13.99 -8.00
C PHE A 8 -18.29 14.29 -8.02
N CYS A 9 -17.85 15.33 -7.31
CA CYS A 9 -16.42 15.65 -7.21
C CYS A 9 -15.65 14.60 -6.41
N LEU A 10 -16.26 13.95 -5.40
CA LEU A 10 -15.60 12.84 -4.71
C LEU A 10 -15.26 11.72 -5.70
N ASP A 11 -16.16 11.37 -6.62
CA ASP A 11 -15.96 10.27 -7.57
C ASP A 11 -15.05 10.62 -8.75
N SER A 12 -15.06 11.87 -9.20
CA SER A 12 -14.37 12.28 -10.43
C SER A 12 -13.04 13.04 -10.22
N ASN A 13 -12.76 13.52 -9.00
CA ASN A 13 -11.60 14.36 -8.73
C ASN A 13 -10.78 13.85 -7.52
N LEU A 14 -9.60 13.30 -7.80
CA LEU A 14 -8.68 12.75 -6.80
C LEU A 14 -8.24 13.79 -5.76
N ARG A 15 -8.00 15.04 -6.17
CA ARG A 15 -7.63 16.14 -5.26
C ARG A 15 -8.77 16.45 -4.31
N TYR A 16 -9.98 16.61 -4.83
CA TYR A 16 -11.16 16.91 -4.02
C TYR A 16 -11.45 15.79 -3.00
N ARG A 17 -11.36 14.53 -3.44
CA ARG A 17 -11.47 13.37 -2.55
C ARG A 17 -10.42 13.39 -1.44
N PHE A 18 -9.15 13.60 -1.80
CA PHE A 18 -8.06 13.67 -0.82
C PHE A 18 -8.25 14.80 0.19
N GLU A 19 -8.66 15.99 -0.26
CA GLU A 19 -8.92 17.12 0.62
C GLU A 19 -10.05 16.82 1.61
N TYR A 20 -11.13 16.20 1.15
CA TYR A 20 -12.21 15.76 2.01
C TYR A 20 -11.73 14.74 3.05
N LEU A 21 -11.05 13.67 2.61
CA LEU A 21 -10.53 12.64 3.51
C LEU A 21 -9.52 13.22 4.51
N SER A 22 -8.64 14.13 4.07
CA SER A 22 -7.65 14.77 4.94
C SER A 22 -8.30 15.59 6.03
N LYS A 23 -9.35 16.37 5.70
CA LYS A 23 -10.15 17.08 6.70
C LYS A 23 -10.86 16.13 7.65
N PHE A 24 -11.42 15.03 7.14
CA PHE A 24 -12.18 14.07 7.94
C PHE A 24 -11.30 13.31 8.94
N PHE A 25 -10.07 12.96 8.54
CA PHE A 25 -9.11 12.23 9.37
C PHE A 25 -8.14 13.13 10.16
N ASP A 26 -8.30 14.46 10.08
CA ASP A 26 -7.32 15.43 10.57
C ASP A 26 -5.88 15.08 10.08
N PHE A 27 -5.74 14.72 8.81
CA PHE A 27 -4.45 14.45 8.18
C PHE A 27 -3.82 15.77 7.72
N THR A 28 -2.66 16.08 8.31
CA THR A 28 -2.01 17.38 8.20
C THR A 28 -0.55 17.25 7.77
N ASN A 29 0.08 18.39 7.51
CA ASN A 29 1.53 18.43 7.23
C ASN A 29 2.37 17.89 8.40
N ASP A 30 1.86 17.89 9.63
CA ASP A 30 2.59 17.33 10.77
C ASP A 30 2.57 15.80 10.77
N ASP A 31 1.49 15.19 10.25
CA ASP A 31 1.45 13.75 9.97
C ASP A 31 2.46 13.38 8.88
N ILE A 32 2.56 14.19 7.82
CA ILE A 32 3.56 13.99 6.76
C ILE A 32 4.99 14.09 7.31
N LYS A 33 5.29 15.09 8.15
CA LYS A 33 6.61 15.24 8.76
C LYS A 33 6.98 14.05 9.64
N ILE A 34 6.07 13.61 10.52
CA ILE A 34 6.38 12.49 11.42
C ILE A 34 6.57 11.17 10.64
N LEU A 35 5.83 10.96 9.54
CA LEU A 35 6.05 9.82 8.64
C LEU A 35 7.46 9.84 8.03
N ASN A 36 7.88 10.99 7.52
CA ASN A 36 9.20 11.17 6.94
C ASN A 36 10.32 11.00 7.97
N GLU A 37 10.19 11.57 9.16
CA GLU A 37 11.14 11.38 10.26
C GLU A 37 11.33 9.89 10.59
N LEU A 38 10.22 9.14 10.65
CA LEU A 38 10.23 7.74 11.04
C LEU A 38 10.67 6.79 9.94
N SER A 39 10.57 7.22 8.69
CA SER A 39 11.03 6.44 7.55
C SER A 39 12.48 6.00 7.71
N THR A 40 13.35 6.82 8.30
CA THR A 40 14.75 6.47 8.56
C THR A 40 14.94 5.22 9.41
N TYR A 41 13.97 4.91 10.28
CA TYR A 41 13.95 3.71 11.11
C TYR A 41 13.24 2.54 10.44
N VAL A 42 12.19 2.81 9.65
CA VAL A 42 11.37 1.77 9.01
C VAL A 42 12.00 1.26 7.71
N GLN A 43 12.64 2.14 6.92
CA GLN A 43 13.24 1.82 5.62
C GLN A 43 14.22 0.64 5.67
N PRO A 44 15.17 0.55 6.64
CA PRO A 44 16.06 -0.61 6.74
C PRO A 44 15.33 -1.93 7.00
N ILE A 45 14.11 -1.87 7.54
CA ILE A 45 13.30 -3.04 7.95
C ILE A 45 12.30 -3.42 6.85
N ILE A 46 12.04 -2.56 5.85
CA ILE A 46 11.12 -2.83 4.75
C ILE A 46 11.33 -4.21 4.09
N PRO A 47 12.55 -4.69 3.79
CA PRO A 47 12.74 -6.03 3.23
C PRO A 47 12.17 -7.14 4.11
N VAL A 48 12.29 -7.03 5.43
CA VAL A 48 11.75 -7.98 6.41
C VAL A 48 10.23 -7.89 6.48
N ILE A 49 9.68 -6.69 6.45
CA ILE A 49 8.22 -6.46 6.39
C ILE A 49 7.65 -7.13 5.14
N VAL A 50 8.26 -6.89 3.98
CA VAL A 50 7.84 -7.45 2.70
C VAL A 50 7.94 -8.98 2.69
N ASP A 51 9.03 -9.57 3.21
CA ASP A 51 9.10 -11.03 3.32
C ASP A 51 7.98 -11.60 4.20
N THR A 52 7.70 -10.95 5.34
CA THR A 52 6.62 -11.31 6.26
C THR A 52 5.25 -11.24 5.57
N VAL A 53 5.01 -10.18 4.78
CA VAL A 53 3.80 -9.99 3.98
C VAL A 53 3.61 -11.11 2.97
N TYR A 54 4.65 -11.50 2.24
CA TYR A 54 4.54 -12.58 1.27
C TYR A 54 4.34 -13.94 1.94
N ARG A 55 4.97 -14.20 3.08
CA ARG A 55 4.68 -15.41 3.87
C ARG A 55 3.22 -15.45 4.29
N LYS A 56 2.66 -14.31 4.69
CA LYS A 56 1.25 -14.19 5.05
C LYS A 56 0.34 -14.48 3.86
N LEU A 57 0.61 -13.90 2.68
CA LEU A 57 -0.13 -14.17 1.45
C LEU A 57 -0.04 -15.64 1.02
N PHE A 58 1.08 -16.31 1.27
CA PHE A 58 1.26 -17.73 0.93
C PHE A 58 0.67 -18.68 1.99
N SER A 59 0.28 -18.16 3.17
CA SER A 59 -0.34 -18.95 4.24
C SER A 59 -1.83 -19.23 4.02
N PHE A 60 -2.46 -18.58 3.03
CA PHE A 60 -3.83 -18.85 2.60
C PHE A 60 -3.84 -19.19 1.11
N ASP A 61 -4.55 -20.27 0.76
CA ASP A 61 -4.75 -20.70 -0.62
C ASP A 61 -5.40 -19.62 -1.48
N ILE A 62 -6.44 -18.95 -0.96
CA ILE A 62 -7.21 -17.92 -1.66
C ILE A 62 -6.38 -16.69 -2.03
N THR A 63 -5.31 -16.38 -1.28
CA THR A 63 -4.38 -15.29 -1.65
C THR A 63 -3.21 -15.81 -2.46
N LYS A 64 -2.74 -17.04 -2.19
CA LYS A 64 -1.66 -17.69 -2.95
C LYS A 64 -2.03 -17.90 -4.42
N GLN A 65 -3.31 -18.08 -4.74
CA GLN A 65 -3.76 -18.32 -6.11
C GLN A 65 -3.44 -17.19 -7.10
N TYR A 66 -3.34 -15.95 -6.60
CA TYR A 66 -2.94 -14.76 -7.37
C TYR A 66 -1.43 -14.69 -7.66
N PHE A 67 -0.73 -15.81 -7.54
CA PHE A 67 0.66 -15.97 -7.96
C PHE A 67 0.84 -17.12 -8.96
N PHE A 68 -0.18 -17.95 -9.23
CA PHE A 68 -0.07 -19.09 -10.18
C PHE A 68 -0.30 -18.74 -11.65
N HIS A 69 -0.79 -17.53 -11.96
CA HIS A 69 -1.16 -17.17 -13.33
C HIS A 69 -0.02 -16.46 -14.04
N ASN A 70 0.59 -17.08 -15.06
CA ASN A 70 1.67 -16.51 -15.88
C ASN A 70 1.59 -14.97 -16.04
N TYR A 71 2.59 -14.28 -15.50
CA TYR A 71 2.61 -12.83 -15.48
C TYR A 71 3.54 -12.26 -16.54
N SER A 72 2.95 -11.45 -17.41
CA SER A 72 3.64 -10.43 -18.20
C SER A 72 3.38 -9.06 -17.56
N CYS A 73 3.75 -8.85 -16.31
CA CYS A 73 3.71 -7.51 -15.74
C CYS A 73 5.00 -6.79 -16.17
N PHE A 74 4.89 -5.65 -16.87
CA PHE A 74 6.01 -4.83 -17.33
C PHE A 74 6.94 -5.45 -18.41
N GLY A 75 6.42 -6.30 -19.29
CA GLY A 75 7.16 -6.75 -20.48
C GLY A 75 8.26 -7.80 -20.23
N THR A 76 8.49 -8.19 -18.97
CA THR A 76 9.27 -9.39 -18.64
C THR A 76 8.39 -10.63 -18.74
N PHE A 77 8.66 -11.46 -19.74
CA PHE A 77 8.11 -12.80 -19.83
C PHE A 77 8.81 -13.70 -18.82
N PHE A 78 8.20 -13.92 -17.66
CA PHE A 78 8.59 -15.05 -16.83
C PHE A 78 7.93 -16.30 -17.42
N SER A 79 8.71 -17.09 -18.16
CA SER A 79 8.28 -18.41 -18.62
C SER A 79 8.13 -19.32 -17.41
N SER A 80 6.93 -19.43 -16.86
CA SER A 80 6.61 -20.51 -15.96
C SER A 80 5.76 -21.53 -16.70
N THR A 81 6.39 -22.64 -17.06
CA THR A 81 5.74 -23.91 -17.38
C THR A 81 4.62 -24.16 -16.38
N ASN A 82 3.49 -24.73 -16.83
CA ASN A 82 2.28 -25.17 -16.10
C ASN A 82 2.54 -25.89 -14.75
N ASN A 83 3.20 -25.25 -13.80
CA ASN A 83 3.56 -25.80 -12.51
C ASN A 83 2.63 -25.15 -11.50
N THR A 84 1.73 -25.96 -10.97
CA THR A 84 0.86 -25.67 -9.82
C THR A 84 1.61 -25.32 -8.53
N ASN A 85 2.95 -25.26 -8.58
CA ASN A 85 3.85 -25.00 -7.46
C ASN A 85 4.72 -23.78 -7.74
N VAL A 86 4.19 -22.58 -7.55
CA VAL A 86 5.00 -21.37 -7.40
C VAL A 86 5.79 -21.48 -6.11
N SER A 87 7.11 -21.59 -6.24
CA SER A 87 8.03 -21.56 -5.12
C SER A 87 8.12 -20.15 -4.54
N PHE A 88 8.11 -20.04 -3.21
CA PHE A 88 8.25 -18.76 -2.50
C PHE A 88 9.55 -18.01 -2.85
N ASN A 89 10.58 -18.72 -3.32
CA ASN A 89 11.91 -18.20 -3.62
C ASN A 89 12.19 -18.09 -5.13
N CYS A 90 11.17 -17.96 -5.99
CA CYS A 90 11.40 -17.74 -7.42
C CYS A 90 11.63 -16.25 -7.75
N GLU A 91 12.30 -15.99 -8.89
CA GLU A 91 12.63 -14.64 -9.36
C GLU A 91 11.40 -13.74 -9.50
N GLU A 92 10.26 -14.32 -9.88
CA GLU A 92 9.02 -13.56 -10.05
C GLU A 92 8.49 -13.03 -8.70
N ILE A 93 8.49 -13.86 -7.66
CA ILE A 93 8.09 -13.43 -6.31
C ILE A 93 9.07 -12.39 -5.78
N GLU A 94 10.36 -12.55 -6.04
CA GLU A 94 11.37 -11.56 -5.65
C GLU A 94 11.17 -10.22 -6.37
N TYR A 95 10.83 -10.23 -7.65
CA TYR A 95 10.47 -9.02 -8.39
C TYR A 95 9.27 -8.30 -7.76
N ARG A 96 8.20 -9.03 -7.41
CA ARG A 96 7.02 -8.44 -6.78
C ARG A 96 7.29 -7.94 -5.36
N LYS A 97 8.12 -8.64 -4.58
CA LYS A 97 8.63 -8.16 -3.29
C LYS A 97 9.34 -6.82 -3.47
N ASN A 98 10.23 -6.72 -4.46
CA ASN A 98 10.91 -5.46 -4.77
C ASN A 98 9.96 -4.33 -5.16
N MET A 99 8.87 -4.61 -5.89
CA MET A 99 7.84 -3.60 -6.18
C MET A 99 7.12 -3.13 -4.93
N LEU A 100 6.74 -4.05 -4.02
CA LEU A 100 6.14 -3.67 -2.74
C LEU A 100 7.11 -2.86 -1.88
N SER A 101 8.39 -3.24 -1.82
CA SER A 101 9.42 -2.46 -1.12
C SER A 101 9.52 -1.04 -1.65
N LYS A 102 9.53 -0.85 -2.98
CA LYS A 102 9.54 0.48 -3.61
C LYS A 102 8.30 1.28 -3.26
N TYR A 103 7.12 0.65 -3.31
CA TYR A 103 5.86 1.28 -2.95
C TYR A 103 5.85 1.76 -1.50
N LEU A 104 6.24 0.90 -0.55
CA LEU A 104 6.30 1.25 0.88
C LEU A 104 7.28 2.40 1.14
N ASN A 105 8.44 2.39 0.48
CA ASN A 105 9.37 3.52 0.56
C ASN A 105 8.69 4.82 0.11
N ILE A 106 8.10 4.82 -1.08
CA ILE A 106 7.46 6.00 -1.66
C ILE A 106 6.37 6.57 -0.73
N ILE A 107 5.43 5.75 -0.25
CA ILE A 107 4.31 6.27 0.55
C ILE A 107 4.74 6.74 1.95
N LEU A 108 5.80 6.16 2.52
CA LEU A 108 6.29 6.52 3.85
C LEU A 108 7.21 7.75 3.81
N THR A 109 7.79 8.09 2.65
CA THR A 109 8.71 9.22 2.49
C THR A 109 8.20 10.30 1.55
N GLN A 110 6.92 10.29 1.22
CA GLN A 110 6.35 11.33 0.38
C GLN A 110 6.24 12.63 1.18
N GLU A 111 7.00 13.66 0.79
CA GLU A 111 6.96 14.98 1.43
C GLU A 111 5.76 15.81 0.93
N GLU A 112 5.38 15.66 -0.33
CA GLU A 112 4.28 16.42 -0.94
C GLU A 112 3.18 15.51 -1.49
N TRP A 113 1.97 15.66 -0.96
CA TRP A 113 0.78 14.95 -1.45
C TRP A 113 0.11 15.71 -2.59
N ASN A 114 0.91 16.03 -3.62
CA ASN A 114 0.50 16.75 -4.82
C ASN A 114 -0.27 15.84 -5.80
N ASP A 115 -0.82 16.40 -6.88
CA ASP A 115 -1.68 15.64 -7.80
C ASP A 115 -0.93 14.50 -8.50
N SER A 116 0.39 14.61 -8.64
CA SER A 116 1.22 13.54 -9.19
C SER A 116 1.23 12.33 -8.25
N PHE A 117 1.43 12.56 -6.95
CA PHE A 117 1.39 11.51 -5.95
C PHE A 117 -0.01 10.88 -5.81
N LEU A 118 -1.07 11.68 -5.86
CA LEU A 118 -2.44 11.16 -5.81
C LEU A 118 -2.76 10.27 -7.03
N ARG A 119 -2.30 10.66 -8.22
CA ARG A 119 -2.38 9.81 -9.42
C ARG A 119 -1.57 8.53 -9.28
N TYR A 120 -0.39 8.59 -8.66
CA TYR A 120 0.42 7.42 -8.36
C TYR A 120 -0.33 6.43 -7.43
N LEU A 121 -0.95 6.90 -6.34
CA LEU A 121 -1.74 6.04 -5.45
C LEU A 121 -2.91 5.37 -6.20
N SER A 122 -3.65 6.14 -6.99
CA SER A 122 -4.73 5.62 -7.84
C SER A 122 -4.20 4.57 -8.82
N PHE A 123 -3.08 4.86 -9.51
CA PHE A 123 -2.46 3.92 -10.45
C PHE A 123 -2.09 2.58 -9.79
N VAL A 124 -1.48 2.60 -8.59
CA VAL A 124 -1.14 1.35 -7.88
C VAL A 124 -2.41 0.55 -7.55
N GLY A 125 -3.49 1.22 -7.15
CA GLY A 125 -4.80 0.56 -6.98
C GLY A 125 -5.29 -0.10 -8.26
N GLN A 126 -5.19 0.61 -9.38
CA GLN A 126 -5.64 0.15 -10.69
C GLN A 126 -4.91 -1.11 -11.19
N VAL A 127 -3.61 -1.26 -10.87
CA VAL A 127 -2.78 -2.44 -11.23
C VAL A 127 -3.34 -3.75 -10.69
N HIS A 128 -4.13 -3.72 -9.62
CA HIS A 128 -4.75 -4.91 -9.01
C HIS A 128 -6.10 -5.29 -9.65
N THR A 129 -6.53 -4.57 -10.68
CA THR A 129 -7.82 -4.73 -11.36
C THR A 129 -7.66 -4.95 -12.86
N HIS A 130 -8.73 -5.39 -13.53
CA HIS A 130 -8.79 -5.53 -14.99
C HIS A 130 -8.57 -4.21 -15.76
N LYS A 131 -8.59 -3.05 -15.09
CA LYS A 131 -8.47 -1.74 -15.75
C LYS A 131 -7.04 -1.45 -16.22
N MET A 132 -6.00 -1.97 -15.54
CA MET A 132 -4.57 -1.78 -15.91
C MET A 132 -3.66 -2.95 -15.53
N GLY A 133 -4.13 -3.94 -14.76
CA GLY A 133 -3.39 -5.18 -14.59
C GLY A 133 -3.17 -5.87 -15.95
N THR A 134 -2.35 -6.92 -15.99
CA THR A 134 -2.46 -7.85 -17.12
C THR A 134 -3.93 -8.28 -17.24
N PRO A 135 -4.47 -8.61 -18.43
CA PRO A 135 -5.88 -9.01 -18.58
C PRO A 135 -6.32 -10.12 -17.58
N THR A 136 -5.35 -10.85 -17.04
CA THR A 136 -5.45 -11.94 -16.07
C THR A 136 -5.40 -11.53 -14.59
N ILE A 137 -5.07 -10.28 -14.22
CA ILE A 137 -5.02 -9.83 -12.82
C ILE A 137 -6.33 -9.15 -12.43
N HIS A 138 -7.08 -9.80 -11.55
CA HIS A 138 -8.15 -9.21 -10.77
C HIS A 138 -8.09 -9.78 -9.37
N VAL A 139 -7.53 -9.02 -8.44
CA VAL A 139 -7.46 -9.42 -7.03
C VAL A 139 -8.72 -8.92 -6.35
N ASP A 140 -9.53 -9.78 -5.73
CA ASP A 140 -10.74 -9.32 -5.05
C ASP A 140 -10.40 -8.31 -3.96
N TYR A 141 -11.19 -7.23 -3.86
CA TYR A 141 -10.88 -6.12 -2.97
C TYR A 141 -10.72 -6.54 -1.51
N ILE A 142 -11.44 -7.57 -1.05
CA ILE A 142 -11.29 -8.13 0.30
C ILE A 142 -9.84 -8.54 0.60
N HIS A 143 -9.12 -9.10 -0.38
CA HIS A 143 -7.73 -9.52 -0.21
C HIS A 143 -6.77 -8.33 -0.23
N VAL A 144 -7.05 -7.31 -1.03
CA VAL A 144 -6.32 -6.04 -1.01
C VAL A 144 -6.48 -5.35 0.35
N LEU A 145 -7.71 -5.21 0.82
CA LEU A 145 -8.05 -4.62 2.13
C LEU A 145 -7.34 -5.36 3.27
N ALA A 146 -7.43 -6.70 3.29
CA ALA A 146 -6.79 -7.52 4.31
C ALA A 146 -5.26 -7.37 4.30
N LEU A 147 -4.65 -7.27 3.11
CA LEU A 147 -3.21 -7.09 2.97
C LEU A 147 -2.74 -5.73 3.47
N ILE A 148 -3.44 -4.65 3.10
CA ILE A 148 -3.14 -3.29 3.56
C ILE A 148 -3.24 -3.20 5.08
N GLY A 149 -4.32 -3.73 5.67
CA GLY A 149 -4.45 -3.78 7.13
C GLY A 149 -3.35 -4.60 7.81
N PHE A 150 -2.90 -5.70 7.19
CA PHE A 150 -1.76 -6.47 7.71
C PHE A 150 -0.44 -5.68 7.64
N ILE A 151 -0.17 -4.98 6.52
CA ILE A 151 1.00 -4.12 6.36
C ILE A 151 1.01 -3.03 7.43
N GLU A 152 -0.12 -2.36 7.63
CA GLU A 152 -0.28 -1.34 8.67
C GLU A 152 0.07 -1.90 10.06
N HIS A 153 -0.49 -3.06 10.42
CA HIS A 153 -0.19 -3.71 11.70
C HIS A 153 1.29 -4.01 11.89
N VAL A 154 1.97 -4.55 10.87
CA VAL A 154 3.41 -4.85 10.95
C VAL A 154 4.24 -3.58 11.13
N ILE A 155 3.88 -2.49 10.44
CA ILE A 155 4.59 -1.21 10.58
C ILE A 155 4.36 -0.61 11.97
N ILE A 156 3.13 -0.63 12.48
CA ILE A 156 2.82 -0.14 13.84
C ILE A 156 3.60 -0.92 14.90
N ASP A 157 3.62 -2.24 14.82
CA ASP A 157 4.38 -3.10 15.75
C ASP A 157 5.89 -2.81 15.66
N THR A 158 6.40 -2.59 14.45
CA THR A 158 7.80 -2.20 14.23
C THR A 158 8.12 -0.87 14.90
N ILE A 159 7.28 0.16 14.74
CA ILE A 159 7.46 1.47 15.36
C ILE A 159 7.47 1.35 16.89
N TRP A 160 6.59 0.51 17.45
CA TRP A 160 6.51 0.32 18.89
C TRP A 160 7.80 -0.24 19.50
N LYS A 161 8.50 -1.09 18.75
CA LYS A 161 9.75 -1.76 19.15
C LYS A 161 11.01 -0.90 18.99
N ILE A 162 10.92 0.33 18.46
CA ILE A 162 12.09 1.20 18.33
C ILE A 162 12.45 1.80 19.70
N ASP A 163 13.61 1.46 20.26
CA ASP A 163 13.99 1.93 21.61
C ASP A 163 14.36 3.41 21.66
N ASN A 164 14.81 4.00 20.54
CA ASN A 164 15.39 5.34 20.50
C ASN A 164 14.40 6.46 20.17
N ILE A 165 13.10 6.23 20.37
CA ILE A 165 12.02 7.19 20.07
C ILE A 165 11.10 7.31 21.27
N ASP A 166 10.84 8.54 21.71
CA ASP A 166 9.96 8.81 22.84
C ASP A 166 8.51 8.41 22.56
N TYR A 167 7.74 8.20 23.64
CA TYR A 167 6.36 7.74 23.57
C TYR A 167 5.45 8.70 22.77
N GLN A 168 5.66 10.01 22.88
CA GLN A 168 4.82 10.99 22.19
C GLN A 168 5.06 10.94 20.68
N ARG A 169 6.31 10.78 20.25
CA ARG A 169 6.65 10.55 18.84
C ARG A 169 6.07 9.24 18.32
N LYS A 170 6.20 8.13 19.07
CA LYS A 170 5.56 6.85 18.71
C LYS A 170 4.05 6.96 18.59
N HIS A 171 3.40 7.68 19.51
CA HIS A 171 1.96 7.90 19.44
C HIS A 171 1.57 8.65 18.15
N ARG A 172 2.22 9.79 17.88
CA ARG A 172 1.97 10.56 16.64
C ARG A 172 2.23 9.74 15.38
N ALA A 173 3.29 8.94 15.39
CA ALA A 173 3.63 8.01 14.32
C ALA A 173 2.48 7.07 13.96
N ILE A 174 1.97 6.38 14.97
CA ILE A 174 0.96 5.33 14.82
C ILE A 174 -0.32 5.93 14.25
N PHE A 175 -0.73 7.11 14.74
CA PHE A 175 -1.86 7.84 14.18
C PHE A 175 -1.61 8.27 12.74
N ALA A 176 -0.44 8.81 12.41
CA ALA A 176 -0.12 9.22 11.05
C ALA A 176 -0.11 8.02 10.08
N ILE A 177 0.42 6.87 10.50
CA ILE A 177 0.39 5.61 9.75
C ILE A 177 -1.05 5.13 9.52
N ASN A 178 -1.89 5.17 10.56
CA ASN A 178 -3.29 4.79 10.43
C ASN A 178 -4.03 5.66 9.42
N LYS A 179 -3.90 6.99 9.53
CA LYS A 179 -4.50 7.93 8.58
C LYS A 179 -3.99 7.70 7.16
N LEU A 180 -2.67 7.51 7.00
CA LEU A 180 -2.03 7.19 5.71
C LEU A 180 -2.71 5.98 5.05
N PHE A 181 -2.81 4.86 5.74
CA PHE A 181 -3.35 3.63 5.16
C PHE A 181 -4.86 3.71 4.90
N TRP A 182 -5.64 4.41 5.74
CA TRP A 182 -7.05 4.68 5.45
C TRP A 182 -7.25 5.50 4.18
N ILE A 183 -6.51 6.61 4.04
CA ILE A 183 -6.56 7.46 2.85
C ILE A 183 -6.10 6.67 1.63
N GLN A 184 -4.94 6.01 1.72
CA GLN A 184 -4.40 5.20 0.63
C GLN A 184 -5.36 4.10 0.18
N ASN A 185 -6.01 3.42 1.11
CA ASN A 185 -6.95 2.35 0.80
C ASN A 185 -8.18 2.86 0.04
N GLU A 186 -8.68 4.06 0.35
CA GLU A 186 -9.74 4.71 -0.44
C GLU A 186 -9.31 4.95 -1.89
N PHE A 187 -8.04 5.29 -2.15
CA PHE A 187 -7.53 5.40 -3.52
C PHE A 187 -7.53 4.07 -4.28
N PHE A 188 -7.35 2.95 -3.60
CA PHE A 188 -7.38 1.63 -4.24
C PHE A 188 -8.82 1.21 -4.53
N LYS A 189 -9.72 1.46 -3.58
CA LYS A 189 -11.14 1.12 -3.66
C LYS A 189 -11.84 1.73 -4.89
N ILE A 190 -11.45 2.94 -5.33
CA ILE A 190 -12.04 3.62 -6.51
C ILE A 190 -12.07 2.71 -7.76
N HIS A 191 -11.16 1.74 -7.83
CA HIS A 191 -11.03 0.87 -8.99
C HIS A 191 -11.93 -0.36 -8.96
N TYR A 192 -12.59 -0.66 -7.83
CA TYR A 192 -13.49 -1.79 -7.61
C TYR A 192 -14.96 -1.35 -7.64
#